data_AF-A0A9E5NK94-F1
#
_entry.id   AF-A0A9E5NK94-F1
#
_cell.length_a   1.000
_cell.length_b   1.000
_cell.length_c   1.000
_cell.angle_alpha   90.00
_cell.angle_beta   90.00
_cell.angle_gamma   90.00
#
_symmetry.space_group_name_H-M   'P 1'
#
loop_
_entity.id
_entity.type
_entity.pdbx_description
1 polymer ?
#
loop_
_entity_poly.entity_id
_entity_poly.type
_entity_poly.pdbx_seq_one_letter_code
_entity_poly.pdbx_strand_id
1 'polypeptide(L)'
;MLERTGFFRAFRGLQVVQEGVVYSDEVYHLCLLWAQVWDVKRLSHLNDLSAEEWAVPLDAPRRPDYDTVQGYLAEVLERDGAFSDDHPDQVREGGLIDSVQVETFKQWAAAGLFRERVWYVDGHTVEYTGQESIGRTRHGTKHTSVRGVVEYCLFNWAPALSVYRPAESHLNQAVPELISKANAHLPADGQIRIVAFDKEGYDATLLRWFEQQDVIPVTWLKATAPNRRALAAVSATAFVELPEPLTMGKGGKEYRIARLAETAVEIADHRPVRTIVLETNHGRRFGILTHALRPDEGPLEEWRVMTTIAVLEAMRLKQRVENYFRLRRHELNGDAIPTHQVHTATLTEEYDLPKGQSLLLRAQQQVSHYEADMERYQTALEAGQLSKREYHTLYQRAARLRAQNQARTAQRKAELEQVKVDAATGQAQRTYQVKRLDVRKMTLLNLYKAQAYVALKLLAEEMGLDGMGPQRLRREVLAFGDRVEIDPARRVMTVYAQRIPRARPRQAYEWLCYRLTDRPITFTRGGVPYRLEFSW
;
A
#
# COMPACT_ATOMS: atom_id res chain seq x y z
N MET A 1 -8.38 23.91 5.13
CA MET A 1 -8.05 22.47 5.32
C MET A 1 -6.57 22.20 5.18
N LEU A 2 -5.91 22.67 4.11
CA LEU A 2 -4.46 22.45 3.90
C LEU A 2 -3.57 23.00 5.01
N GLU A 3 -3.94 24.14 5.60
CA GLU A 3 -3.28 24.66 6.80
C GLU A 3 -3.43 23.71 8.00
N ARG A 4 -4.64 23.16 8.21
CA ARG A 4 -4.92 22.19 9.30
C ARG A 4 -4.12 20.90 9.13
N THR A 5 -3.85 20.47 7.90
CA THR A 5 -3.01 19.29 7.63
C THR A 5 -1.51 19.62 7.59
N GLY A 6 -1.13 20.89 7.77
CA GLY A 6 0.26 21.34 7.68
C GLY A 6 0.89 21.15 6.30
N PHE A 7 0.08 21.09 5.23
CA PHE A 7 0.52 20.78 3.86
C PHE A 7 1.73 21.61 3.42
N PHE A 8 1.64 22.94 3.47
CA PHE A 8 2.73 23.81 3.03
C PHE A 8 3.99 23.68 3.89
N ARG A 9 3.85 23.38 5.19
CA ARG A 9 4.99 23.14 6.06
C ARG A 9 5.69 21.83 5.70
N ALA A 10 4.93 20.78 5.42
CA ALA A 10 5.46 19.49 5.00
C ALA A 10 6.19 19.55 3.66
N PHE A 11 5.64 20.30 2.70
CA PHE A 11 6.19 20.38 1.34
C PHE A 11 7.28 21.45 1.18
N ARG A 12 7.52 22.31 2.18
CA ARG A 12 8.58 23.33 2.15
C ARG A 12 9.96 22.75 1.85
N GLY A 13 10.22 21.49 2.22
CA GLY A 13 11.49 20.81 1.92
C GLY A 13 11.73 20.53 0.44
N LEU A 14 10.70 20.57 -0.43
CA LEU A 14 10.82 20.31 -1.88
C LEU A 14 11.12 21.57 -2.70
N GLN A 15 11.77 22.57 -2.10
CA GLN A 15 12.11 23.81 -2.80
C GLN A 15 13.20 23.58 -3.84
N VAL A 16 12.79 23.55 -5.10
CA VAL A 16 13.69 23.37 -6.23
C VAL A 16 13.71 24.53 -7.21
N VAL A 17 12.72 25.40 -7.11
CA VAL A 17 12.62 26.55 -8.00
C VAL A 17 13.61 27.66 -7.60
N GLN A 18 14.23 28.29 -8.61
CA GLN A 18 15.10 29.47 -8.43
C GLN A 18 14.27 30.77 -8.39
N GLU A 19 14.82 31.82 -7.77
CA GLU A 19 14.19 33.16 -7.79
C GLU A 19 14.00 33.69 -9.22
N GLY A 20 12.88 34.37 -9.47
CA GLY A 20 12.61 35.03 -10.75
C GLY A 20 11.92 34.18 -11.82
N VAL A 21 11.60 32.91 -11.56
CA VAL A 21 10.76 32.13 -12.49
C VAL A 21 9.27 32.46 -12.34
N VAL A 22 8.48 32.04 -13.34
CA VAL A 22 7.03 32.33 -13.41
C VAL A 22 6.21 31.70 -12.27
N TYR A 23 6.59 30.51 -11.80
CA TYR A 23 5.84 29.78 -10.77
C TYR A 23 6.75 29.40 -9.61
N SER A 24 6.34 29.73 -8.38
CA SER A 24 7.01 29.26 -7.16
C SER A 24 6.75 27.76 -6.91
N ASP A 25 7.55 27.13 -6.03
CA ASP A 25 7.29 25.76 -5.56
C ASP A 25 5.88 25.59 -5.01
N GLU A 26 5.36 26.59 -4.30
CA GLU A 26 4.02 26.59 -3.73
C GLU A 26 2.94 26.44 -4.82
N VAL A 27 3.09 27.15 -5.94
CA VAL A 27 2.18 27.04 -7.09
C VAL A 27 2.22 25.63 -7.68
N TYR A 28 3.40 25.00 -7.77
CA TYR A 28 3.53 23.62 -8.24
C TYR A 28 2.86 22.62 -7.27
N HIS A 29 3.08 22.76 -5.97
CA HIS A 29 2.47 21.93 -4.95
C HIS A 29 0.94 22.01 -4.99
N LEU A 30 0.40 23.23 -5.10
CA LEU A 30 -1.03 23.45 -5.23
C LEU A 30 -1.57 22.88 -6.55
N CYS A 31 -0.88 23.08 -7.67
CA CYS A 31 -1.28 22.52 -8.95
C CYS A 31 -1.39 20.98 -8.89
N LEU A 32 -0.39 20.31 -8.32
CA LEU A 32 -0.37 18.85 -8.17
C LEU A 32 -1.45 18.33 -7.21
N LEU A 33 -1.73 19.06 -6.14
CA LEU A 33 -2.80 18.74 -5.20
C LEU A 33 -4.19 18.94 -5.82
N TRP A 34 -4.43 20.09 -6.45
CA TRP A 34 -5.70 20.41 -7.11
C TRP A 34 -6.00 19.45 -8.27
N ALA A 35 -4.98 18.97 -8.99
CA ALA A 35 -5.10 17.86 -9.93
C ALA A 35 -5.78 16.64 -9.32
N GLN A 36 -5.44 16.28 -8.10
CA GLN A 36 -6.08 15.14 -7.45
C GLN A 36 -7.51 15.47 -7.01
N VAL A 37 -7.78 16.70 -6.56
CA VAL A 37 -9.13 17.06 -6.12
C VAL A 37 -10.11 17.19 -7.31
N TRP A 38 -9.65 17.57 -8.51
CA TRP A 38 -10.45 17.76 -9.73
C TRP A 38 -10.53 16.49 -10.59
N ASP A 39 -10.14 15.34 -10.06
CA ASP A 39 -10.12 14.05 -10.76
C ASP A 39 -9.24 14.03 -12.03
N VAL A 40 -8.13 14.78 -12.04
CA VAL A 40 -7.13 14.70 -13.10
C VAL A 40 -6.34 13.40 -12.92
N LYS A 41 -6.80 12.35 -13.61
CA LYS A 41 -6.26 10.99 -13.44
C LYS A 41 -4.81 10.85 -13.87
N ARG A 42 -4.37 11.60 -14.88
CA ARG A 42 -3.01 11.54 -15.44
C ARG A 42 -2.45 12.94 -15.55
N LEU A 43 -1.18 13.13 -15.22
CA LEU A 43 -0.53 14.43 -15.36
C LEU A 43 -0.62 14.97 -16.80
N SER A 44 -0.59 14.10 -17.82
CA SER A 44 -0.74 14.53 -19.22
C SER A 44 -2.08 15.21 -19.52
N HIS A 45 -3.13 14.93 -18.73
CA HIS A 45 -4.46 15.53 -18.89
C HIS A 45 -4.58 16.88 -18.16
N LEU A 46 -3.52 17.35 -17.52
CA LEU A 46 -3.48 18.68 -16.94
C LEU A 46 -3.83 19.75 -17.99
N ASN A 47 -3.38 19.58 -19.24
CA ASN A 47 -3.66 20.52 -20.33
C ASN A 47 -5.11 20.49 -20.85
N ASP A 48 -5.91 19.50 -20.43
CA ASP A 48 -7.33 19.43 -20.79
C ASP A 48 -8.20 20.37 -19.93
N LEU A 49 -7.60 21.00 -18.91
CA LEU A 49 -8.26 21.92 -18.00
C LEU A 49 -8.02 23.38 -18.40
N SER A 50 -8.99 24.24 -18.08
CA SER A 50 -8.87 25.68 -18.32
C SER A 50 -7.67 26.27 -17.57
N ALA A 51 -6.75 26.89 -18.31
CA ALA A 51 -5.58 27.55 -17.75
C ALA A 51 -5.96 28.75 -16.86
N GLU A 52 -7.07 29.42 -17.18
CA GLU A 52 -7.55 30.62 -16.49
C GLU A 52 -8.33 30.28 -15.22
N GLU A 53 -9.16 29.24 -15.24
CA GLU A 53 -9.93 28.84 -14.05
C GLU A 53 -9.03 28.40 -12.90
N TRP A 54 -7.90 27.77 -13.24
CA TRP A 54 -6.91 27.31 -12.27
C TRP A 54 -5.90 28.38 -11.87
N ALA A 55 -5.82 29.48 -12.61
CA ALA A 55 -5.03 30.65 -12.22
C ALA A 55 -5.45 31.15 -10.83
N VAL A 56 -6.77 31.09 -10.57
CA VAL A 56 -7.41 31.57 -9.34
C VAL A 56 -6.94 30.84 -8.08
N PRO A 57 -7.15 29.52 -7.92
CA PRO A 57 -6.76 28.81 -6.71
C PRO A 57 -5.24 28.62 -6.58
N LEU A 58 -4.46 29.04 -7.58
CA LEU A 58 -3.00 29.02 -7.57
C LEU A 58 -2.37 30.40 -7.31
N ASP A 59 -3.18 31.47 -7.28
CA ASP A 59 -2.70 32.86 -7.24
C ASP A 59 -1.58 33.12 -8.27
N ALA A 60 -1.80 32.67 -9.51
CA ALA A 60 -0.84 32.75 -10.60
C ALA A 60 -1.51 33.31 -11.87
N PRO A 61 -0.77 33.86 -12.85
CA PRO A 61 -1.38 34.39 -14.09
C PRO A 61 -2.12 33.34 -14.91
N ARG A 62 -1.67 32.09 -14.84
CA ARG A 62 -2.27 30.91 -15.47
C ARG A 62 -1.77 29.67 -14.71
N ARG A 63 -2.40 28.53 -14.93
CA ARG A 63 -1.90 27.26 -14.38
C ARG A 63 -0.62 26.79 -15.10
N PRO A 64 0.35 26.14 -14.41
CA PRO A 64 1.49 25.47 -15.06
C PRO A 64 1.03 24.35 -16.00
N ASP A 65 1.49 24.32 -17.24
CA ASP A 65 1.17 23.24 -18.18
C ASP A 65 1.85 21.91 -17.80
N TYR A 66 1.49 20.83 -18.50
CA TYR A 66 2.07 19.51 -18.27
C TYR A 66 3.60 19.51 -18.32
N ASP A 67 4.21 20.07 -19.37
CA ASP A 67 5.67 20.02 -19.55
C ASP A 67 6.39 20.81 -18.45
N THR A 68 5.82 21.94 -18.05
CA THR A 68 6.33 22.76 -16.94
C THR A 68 6.29 21.98 -15.62
N VAL A 69 5.18 21.30 -15.33
CA VAL A 69 5.07 20.42 -14.14
C VAL A 69 6.02 19.22 -14.23
N GLN A 70 6.23 18.66 -15.43
CA GLN A 70 7.18 17.57 -15.64
C GLN A 70 8.62 18.01 -15.37
N GLY A 71 9.01 19.18 -15.86
CA GLY A 71 10.32 19.78 -15.59
C GLY A 71 10.55 20.01 -14.10
N TYR A 72 9.56 20.56 -13.40
CA TYR A 72 9.59 20.70 -11.94
C TYR A 72 9.82 19.36 -11.24
N LEU A 73 9.05 18.32 -11.59
CA LEU A 73 9.21 16.99 -10.99
C LEU A 73 10.57 16.36 -11.31
N ALA A 74 11.12 16.60 -12.51
CA ALA A 74 12.43 16.12 -12.88
C ALA A 74 13.53 16.76 -12.02
N GLU A 75 13.47 18.07 -11.79
CA GLU A 75 14.39 18.79 -10.90
C GLU A 75 14.28 18.27 -9.45
N VAL A 76 13.06 18.00 -8.95
CA VAL A 76 12.88 17.36 -7.62
C VAL A 76 13.60 16.01 -7.55
N LEU A 77 13.47 15.17 -8.59
CA LEU A 77 14.12 13.86 -8.63
C LEU A 77 15.65 13.97 -8.73
N GLU A 78 16.15 14.97 -9.46
CA GLU A 78 17.58 15.24 -9.57
C GLU A 78 18.18 15.65 -8.21
N ARG A 79 17.52 16.58 -7.50
CA ARG A 79 17.96 17.02 -6.16
C ARG A 79 17.76 15.99 -5.06
N ASP A 80 16.75 15.12 -5.19
CA ASP A 80 16.57 13.97 -4.30
C ASP A 80 17.81 13.05 -4.36
N GLY A 81 18.59 13.13 -5.44
CA GLY A 81 19.88 12.48 -5.64
C GLY A 81 19.78 11.26 -6.55
N ALA A 82 20.93 10.81 -7.03
CA ALA A 82 21.04 9.51 -7.69
C ALA A 82 20.73 8.39 -6.69
N PHE A 83 20.37 7.24 -7.24
CA PHE A 83 20.28 5.99 -6.50
C PHE A 83 21.57 5.70 -5.73
N SER A 84 21.45 5.15 -4.52
CA SER A 84 22.59 4.47 -3.91
C SER A 84 22.75 3.10 -4.56
N ASP A 85 24.00 2.64 -4.71
CA ASP A 85 24.29 1.28 -5.18
C ASP A 85 23.62 0.22 -4.28
N ASP A 86 23.39 0.55 -3.00
CA ASP A 86 22.73 -0.31 -2.02
C ASP A 86 21.20 -0.37 -2.18
N HIS A 87 20.54 0.69 -2.65
CA HIS A 87 19.08 0.79 -2.77
C HIS A 87 18.61 1.47 -4.07
N PRO A 88 18.91 0.91 -5.24
CA PRO A 88 18.74 1.58 -6.54
C PRO A 88 17.31 1.66 -7.07
N ASP A 89 16.32 1.46 -6.21
CA ASP A 89 14.93 1.28 -6.58
C ASP A 89 13.92 1.89 -5.62
N GLN A 90 14.42 2.69 -4.68
CA GLN A 90 13.64 3.19 -3.57
C GLN A 90 13.83 4.69 -3.42
N VAL A 91 12.86 5.31 -2.75
CA VAL A 91 13.05 6.63 -2.18
C VAL A 91 14.21 6.52 -1.19
N ARG A 92 15.21 7.39 -1.36
CA ARG A 92 16.39 7.44 -0.49
C ARG A 92 15.97 7.87 0.91
N GLU A 93 16.33 7.10 1.92
CA GLU A 93 16.11 7.48 3.32
C GLU A 93 16.82 8.81 3.62
N GLY A 94 16.10 9.76 4.22
CA GLY A 94 16.60 11.12 4.45
C GLY A 94 16.72 11.99 3.18
N GLY A 95 16.34 11.48 2.00
CA GLY A 95 16.18 12.27 0.78
C GLY A 95 15.05 13.30 0.87
N LEU A 96 14.87 14.10 -0.18
CA LEU A 96 13.83 15.12 -0.27
C LEU A 96 12.43 14.50 -0.20
N ILE A 97 12.18 13.44 -0.98
CA ILE A 97 10.87 12.77 -1.03
C ILE A 97 10.56 12.12 0.31
N ASP A 98 11.56 11.47 0.92
CA ASP A 98 11.42 10.85 2.23
C ASP A 98 11.13 11.87 3.33
N SER A 99 11.88 12.96 3.33
CA SER A 99 11.73 14.06 4.29
C SER A 99 10.33 14.65 4.24
N VAL A 100 9.74 14.82 3.06
CA VAL A 100 8.38 15.35 2.92
C VAL A 100 7.31 14.35 3.29
N GLN A 101 7.55 13.06 3.10
CA GLN A 101 6.69 12.00 3.64
C GLN A 101 6.71 11.99 5.17
N VAL A 102 7.89 12.05 5.78
CA VAL A 102 8.07 12.12 7.24
C VAL A 102 7.47 13.40 7.82
N GLU A 103 7.70 14.55 7.18
CA GLU A 103 7.15 15.81 7.67
C GLU A 103 5.64 15.86 7.50
N THR A 104 5.08 15.29 6.41
CA THR A 104 3.63 15.08 6.28
C THR A 104 3.07 14.29 7.45
N PHE A 105 3.71 13.16 7.78
CA PHE A 105 3.33 12.33 8.91
C PHE A 105 3.36 13.09 10.25
N LYS A 106 4.42 13.86 10.50
CA LYS A 106 4.55 14.70 11.71
C LYS A 106 3.47 15.77 11.79
N GLN A 107 3.16 16.46 10.69
CA GLN A 107 2.11 17.48 10.65
C GLN A 107 0.73 16.86 10.91
N TRP A 108 0.46 15.67 10.39
CA TRP A 108 -0.80 14.96 10.64
C TRP A 108 -0.91 14.46 12.09
N ALA A 109 0.20 13.99 12.68
CA ALA A 109 0.24 13.66 14.10
C ALA A 109 -0.06 14.90 14.96
N ALA A 110 0.62 16.03 14.69
CA ALA A 110 0.41 17.29 15.40
C ALA A 110 -1.03 17.83 15.23
N ALA A 111 -1.67 17.55 14.11
CA ALA A 111 -3.07 17.92 13.84
C ALA A 111 -4.10 16.94 14.45
N GLY A 112 -3.66 15.90 15.16
CA GLY A 112 -4.54 14.91 15.79
C GLY A 112 -5.32 14.06 14.78
N LEU A 113 -4.72 13.75 13.62
CA LEU A 113 -5.38 12.94 12.58
C LEU A 113 -5.27 11.43 12.86
N PHE A 114 -4.29 11.00 13.63
CA PHE A 114 -4.14 9.61 14.05
C PHE A 114 -4.93 9.37 15.33
N ARG A 115 -6.21 8.99 15.16
CA ARG A 115 -7.20 8.91 16.25
C ARG A 115 -7.45 7.50 16.74
N GLU A 116 -6.96 6.48 16.05
CA GLU A 116 -7.24 5.08 16.37
C GLU A 116 -6.15 4.51 17.30
N ARG A 117 -6.55 3.71 18.28
CA ARG A 117 -5.61 2.99 19.16
C ARG A 117 -4.79 1.93 18.40
N VAL A 118 -5.38 1.33 17.37
CA VAL A 118 -4.76 0.28 16.56
C VAL A 118 -4.34 0.86 15.23
N TRP A 119 -3.08 0.63 14.87
CA TRP A 119 -2.54 0.92 13.55
C TRP A 119 -2.68 -0.29 12.64
N TYR A 120 -2.78 -0.09 11.34
CA TYR A 120 -2.89 -1.18 10.38
C TYR A 120 -1.76 -1.12 9.37
N VAL A 121 -1.23 -2.29 9.00
CA VAL A 121 -0.25 -2.40 7.90
C VAL A 121 -0.74 -3.44 6.91
N ASP A 122 -0.70 -3.10 5.64
CA ASP A 122 -1.03 -4.02 4.55
C ASP A 122 -0.24 -3.69 3.28
N GLY A 123 -0.14 -4.67 2.39
CA GLY A 123 0.57 -4.58 1.12
C GLY A 123 -0.37 -4.50 -0.07
N HIS A 124 0.00 -3.72 -1.10
CA HIS A 124 -0.72 -3.61 -2.36
C HIS A 124 0.22 -3.76 -3.55
N THR A 125 -0.14 -4.62 -4.50
CA THR A 125 0.62 -4.81 -5.74
C THR A 125 0.27 -3.74 -6.75
N VAL A 126 1.26 -2.95 -7.16
CA VAL A 126 1.16 -2.03 -8.30
C VAL A 126 1.72 -2.72 -9.54
N GLU A 127 0.84 -3.02 -10.50
CA GLU A 127 1.20 -3.75 -11.71
C GLU A 127 2.02 -2.89 -12.68
N TYR A 128 3.18 -3.39 -13.08
CA TYR A 128 4.01 -2.80 -14.11
C TYR A 128 3.57 -3.25 -15.50
N THR A 129 3.12 -2.28 -16.31
CA THR A 129 2.63 -2.49 -17.67
C THR A 129 3.70 -2.24 -18.75
N GLY A 130 4.91 -1.83 -18.38
CA GLY A 130 6.00 -1.59 -19.35
C GLY A 130 6.61 -2.89 -19.89
N GLN A 131 7.56 -2.74 -20.80
CA GLN A 131 8.17 -3.87 -21.53
C GLN A 131 9.28 -4.55 -20.73
N GLU A 132 9.94 -3.82 -19.82
CA GLU A 132 11.08 -4.33 -19.05
C GLU A 132 10.77 -5.55 -18.16
N SER A 133 11.79 -6.36 -17.93
CA SER A 133 11.71 -7.56 -17.10
C SER A 133 12.07 -7.28 -15.65
N ILE A 134 11.19 -6.57 -14.94
CA ILE A 134 11.31 -6.36 -13.50
C ILE A 134 10.76 -7.57 -12.71
N GLY A 135 10.98 -7.57 -11.39
CA GLY A 135 10.49 -8.59 -10.46
C GLY A 135 8.98 -8.86 -10.57
N ARG A 136 8.58 -10.09 -10.20
CA ARG A 136 7.19 -10.55 -10.24
C ARG A 136 6.69 -10.93 -8.86
N THR A 137 5.46 -10.51 -8.54
CA THR A 137 4.78 -10.83 -7.29
C THR A 137 3.41 -11.41 -7.56
N ARG A 138 2.84 -12.12 -6.58
CA ARG A 138 1.52 -12.73 -6.72
C ARG A 138 0.45 -11.66 -6.58
N HIS A 139 -0.35 -11.46 -7.62
CA HIS A 139 -1.50 -10.59 -7.53
C HIS A 139 -2.66 -11.30 -6.81
N GLY A 140 -3.09 -10.76 -5.66
CA GLY A 140 -4.13 -11.35 -4.81
C GLY A 140 -5.42 -11.70 -5.57
N THR A 141 -5.98 -10.75 -6.33
CA THR A 141 -7.24 -10.93 -7.09
C THR A 141 -7.13 -11.80 -8.33
N LYS A 142 -6.05 -11.67 -9.11
CA LYS A 142 -5.88 -12.42 -10.38
C LYS A 142 -5.36 -13.84 -10.16
N HIS A 143 -4.89 -14.16 -8.96
CA HIS A 143 -4.24 -15.43 -8.62
C HIS A 143 -3.10 -15.81 -9.58
N THR A 144 -2.45 -14.81 -10.18
CA THR A 144 -1.34 -14.98 -11.11
C THR A 144 -0.15 -14.11 -10.68
N SER A 145 1.04 -14.48 -11.12
CA SER A 145 2.24 -13.65 -10.89
C SER A 145 2.32 -12.55 -11.94
N VAL A 146 2.41 -11.31 -11.49
CA VAL A 146 2.47 -10.11 -12.34
C VAL A 146 3.78 -9.38 -12.10
N ARG A 147 4.29 -8.69 -13.13
CA ARG A 147 5.42 -7.77 -12.95
C ARG A 147 4.93 -6.56 -12.18
N GLY A 148 5.71 -6.07 -11.23
CA GLY A 148 5.29 -4.93 -10.43
C GLY A 148 6.17 -4.64 -9.24
N VAL A 149 5.69 -3.71 -8.43
CA VAL A 149 6.23 -3.39 -7.11
C VAL A 149 5.15 -3.59 -6.06
N VAL A 150 5.54 -3.74 -4.81
CA VAL A 150 4.61 -3.80 -3.68
C VAL A 150 4.74 -2.52 -2.89
N GLU A 151 3.61 -1.85 -2.68
CA GLU A 151 3.54 -0.79 -1.68
C GLU A 151 3.10 -1.37 -0.35
N TYR A 152 3.80 -1.03 0.72
CA TYR A 152 3.36 -1.25 2.08
C TYR A 152 2.91 0.07 2.69
N CYS A 153 1.72 0.10 3.28
CA CYS A 153 1.15 1.30 3.87
C CYS A 153 0.86 1.10 5.35
N LEU A 154 1.37 2.00 6.18
CA LEU A 154 0.98 2.18 7.56
C LEU A 154 -0.25 3.11 7.62
N PHE A 155 -1.32 2.67 8.26
CA PHE A 155 -2.61 3.33 8.23
C PHE A 155 -3.19 3.52 9.63
N ASN A 156 -3.69 4.71 9.93
CA ASN A 156 -4.47 5.03 11.13
C ASN A 156 -5.44 6.15 10.79
N TRP A 157 -6.71 5.81 10.55
CA TRP A 157 -7.73 6.67 9.92
C TRP A 157 -7.41 7.18 8.50
N ALA A 158 -6.14 7.43 8.18
CA ALA A 158 -5.58 7.88 6.91
C ALA A 158 -4.24 7.15 6.61
N PRO A 159 -3.76 7.15 5.35
CA PRO A 159 -2.50 6.54 4.94
C PRO A 159 -1.28 7.32 5.47
N ALA A 160 -0.77 6.94 6.63
CA ALA A 160 0.22 7.72 7.38
C ALA A 160 1.63 7.72 6.77
N LEU A 161 2.12 6.54 6.38
CA LEU A 161 3.42 6.34 5.73
C LEU A 161 3.30 5.22 4.70
N SER A 162 3.95 5.36 3.55
CA SER A 162 4.02 4.30 2.53
C SER A 162 5.46 4.06 2.11
N VAL A 163 5.79 2.80 1.81
CA VAL A 163 7.07 2.43 1.19
C VAL A 163 6.81 1.55 -0.01
N TYR A 164 7.48 1.86 -1.11
CA TYR A 164 7.46 1.03 -2.31
C TYR A 164 8.68 0.12 -2.29
N ARG A 165 8.44 -1.15 -2.58
CA ARG A 165 9.42 -2.21 -2.46
C ARG A 165 9.36 -3.12 -3.69
N PRO A 166 10.47 -3.79 -4.02
CA PRO A 166 10.47 -4.84 -5.02
C PRO A 166 9.43 -5.93 -4.80
N ALA A 167 9.17 -6.66 -5.87
CA ALA A 167 8.16 -7.72 -5.91
C ALA A 167 8.41 -8.87 -4.92
N GLU A 168 9.68 -9.11 -4.61
CA GLU A 168 10.15 -10.13 -3.67
C GLU A 168 10.13 -9.69 -2.20
N SER A 169 9.94 -8.39 -1.92
CA SER A 169 9.90 -7.91 -0.54
C SER A 169 8.67 -8.41 0.18
N HIS A 170 8.81 -8.68 1.48
CA HIS A 170 7.78 -9.31 2.28
C HIS A 170 7.26 -8.38 3.40
N LEU A 171 6.00 -8.56 3.76
CA LEU A 171 5.33 -7.74 4.79
C LEU A 171 6.03 -7.83 6.16
N ASN A 172 6.64 -8.96 6.51
CA ASN A 172 7.39 -9.13 7.76
C ASN A 172 8.65 -8.25 7.86
N GLN A 173 9.19 -7.78 6.74
CA GLN A 173 10.30 -6.83 6.70
C GLN A 173 9.80 -5.37 6.73
N ALA A 174 8.71 -5.09 6.01
CA ALA A 174 8.15 -3.75 5.92
C ALA A 174 7.48 -3.27 7.23
N VAL A 175 6.90 -4.19 8.01
CA VAL A 175 6.23 -3.85 9.28
C VAL A 175 7.20 -3.24 10.31
N PRO A 176 8.34 -3.87 10.65
CA PRO A 176 9.36 -3.28 11.52
C PRO A 176 9.86 -1.92 11.04
N GLU A 177 10.08 -1.80 9.73
CA GLU A 177 10.60 -0.59 9.10
C GLU A 177 9.61 0.58 9.29
N LEU A 178 8.36 0.40 8.88
CA LEU A 178 7.31 1.42 8.98
C LEU A 178 7.04 1.84 10.42
N ILE A 179 7.01 0.88 11.36
CA ILE A 179 6.77 1.18 12.78
C ILE A 179 7.96 1.89 13.41
N SER A 180 9.19 1.42 13.17
CA SER A 180 10.41 2.09 13.67
C SER A 180 10.48 3.52 13.18
N LYS A 181 10.23 3.73 11.88
CA LYS A 181 10.21 5.05 11.26
C LYS A 181 9.15 5.96 11.85
N ALA A 182 7.93 5.46 12.04
CA ALA A 182 6.85 6.23 12.67
C ALA A 182 7.19 6.59 14.13
N ASN A 183 7.63 5.62 14.92
CA ASN A 183 7.93 5.81 16.34
C ASN A 183 9.15 6.71 16.60
N ALA A 184 10.07 6.82 15.65
CA ALA A 184 11.16 7.80 15.69
C ALA A 184 10.68 9.26 15.56
N HIS A 185 9.46 9.48 15.07
CA HIS A 185 8.91 10.82 14.82
C HIS A 185 7.63 11.13 15.58
N LEU A 186 7.07 10.15 16.31
CA LEU A 186 5.95 10.35 17.21
C LEU A 186 6.43 10.71 18.62
N PRO A 187 5.68 11.56 19.36
CA PRO A 187 5.92 11.73 20.78
C PRO A 187 5.64 10.42 21.55
N ALA A 188 6.19 10.28 22.76
CA ALA A 188 6.16 9.03 23.51
C ALA A 188 4.74 8.49 23.78
N ASP A 189 3.78 9.38 24.01
CA ASP A 189 2.35 9.11 24.20
C ASP A 189 1.63 8.78 22.89
N GLY A 190 2.16 9.22 21.74
CA GLY A 190 1.66 8.94 20.41
C GLY A 190 2.27 7.71 19.73
N GLN A 191 3.28 7.06 20.35
CA GLN A 191 3.96 5.91 19.76
C GLN A 191 2.99 4.77 19.44
N ILE A 192 3.25 4.08 18.33
CA ILE A 192 2.51 2.92 17.88
C ILE A 192 2.76 1.79 18.87
N ARG A 193 1.71 1.43 19.59
CA ARG A 193 1.72 0.35 20.59
C ARG A 193 0.96 -0.90 20.16
N ILE A 194 0.03 -0.77 19.22
CA ILE A 194 -0.78 -1.90 18.74
C ILE A 194 -0.88 -1.82 17.23
N VAL A 195 -0.57 -2.93 16.55
CA VAL A 195 -0.61 -3.01 15.09
C VAL A 195 -1.33 -4.27 14.62
N ALA A 196 -2.22 -4.11 13.64
CA ALA A 196 -2.93 -5.20 12.99
C ALA A 196 -2.51 -5.36 11.53
N PHE A 197 -2.26 -6.59 11.10
CA PHE A 197 -1.76 -6.90 9.74
C PHE A 197 -2.15 -8.33 9.33
N ASP A 198 -2.00 -8.67 8.04
CA ASP A 198 -2.43 -9.99 7.53
C ASP A 198 -1.48 -11.15 7.90
N LYS A 199 -1.97 -12.39 7.87
CA LYS A 199 -1.24 -13.61 8.26
C LYS A 199 0.08 -13.83 7.53
N GLU A 200 0.22 -13.31 6.32
CA GLU A 200 1.46 -13.47 5.53
C GLU A 200 2.60 -12.61 6.10
N GLY A 201 2.29 -11.68 7.01
CA GLY A 201 3.22 -10.70 7.54
C GLY A 201 4.03 -11.08 8.76
N TYR A 202 3.92 -12.28 9.34
CA TYR A 202 4.73 -12.64 10.52
C TYR A 202 5.55 -13.92 10.38
N ASP A 203 6.64 -13.98 11.11
CA ASP A 203 7.41 -15.17 11.46
C ASP A 203 7.89 -15.04 12.92
N ALA A 204 8.63 -16.02 13.43
CA ALA A 204 9.10 -15.99 14.81
C ALA A 204 10.04 -14.80 15.09
N THR A 205 10.84 -14.39 14.10
CA THR A 205 11.75 -13.24 14.21
C THR A 205 10.98 -11.94 14.40
N LEU A 206 9.93 -11.71 13.60
CA LEU A 206 9.08 -10.54 13.75
C LEU A 206 8.32 -10.54 15.09
N LEU A 207 7.83 -11.68 15.55
CA LEU A 207 7.14 -11.77 16.84
C LEU A 207 8.09 -11.39 17.99
N ARG A 208 9.35 -11.85 18.00
CA ARG A 208 10.35 -11.40 18.98
C ARG A 208 10.65 -9.91 18.88
N TRP A 209 10.73 -9.37 17.66
CA TRP A 209 10.94 -7.94 17.45
C TRP A 209 9.82 -7.12 18.09
N PHE A 210 8.56 -7.54 17.96
CA PHE A 210 7.43 -6.87 18.60
C PHE A 210 7.55 -6.81 20.13
N GLU A 211 8.02 -7.89 20.76
CA GLU A 211 8.25 -7.92 22.22
C GLU A 211 9.36 -6.95 22.63
N GLN A 212 10.45 -6.90 21.87
CA GLN A 212 11.58 -6.00 22.13
C GLN A 212 11.22 -4.53 21.96
N GLN A 213 10.29 -4.22 21.05
CA GLN A 213 9.85 -2.84 20.79
C GLN A 213 8.62 -2.42 21.60
N ASP A 214 8.10 -3.30 22.46
CA ASP A 214 6.89 -3.06 23.24
C ASP A 214 5.70 -2.66 22.34
N VAL A 215 5.49 -3.47 21.30
CA VAL A 215 4.41 -3.33 20.32
C VAL A 215 3.61 -4.62 20.29
N ILE A 216 2.28 -4.51 20.32
CA ILE A 216 1.36 -5.64 20.32
C ILE A 216 0.91 -5.93 18.88
N PRO A 217 1.29 -7.08 18.30
CA PRO A 217 0.71 -7.54 17.05
C PRO A 217 -0.70 -8.07 17.28
N VAL A 218 -1.55 -7.87 16.27
CA VAL A 218 -2.82 -8.55 16.11
C VAL A 218 -2.88 -9.08 14.67
N THR A 219 -2.85 -10.39 14.48
CA THR A 219 -2.81 -10.97 13.14
C THR A 219 -3.52 -12.31 13.06
N TRP A 220 -3.92 -12.71 11.85
CA TRP A 220 -4.48 -14.02 11.60
C TRP A 220 -3.41 -15.11 11.77
N LEU A 221 -3.73 -16.18 12.50
CA LEU A 221 -2.84 -17.34 12.63
C LEU A 221 -2.69 -18.05 11.27
N LYS A 222 -1.45 -18.31 10.85
CA LYS A 222 -1.17 -19.05 9.61
C LYS A 222 -1.80 -20.44 9.64
N ALA A 223 -2.41 -20.86 8.52
CA ALA A 223 -3.12 -22.14 8.42
C ALA A 223 -2.20 -23.35 8.14
N THR A 224 -1.07 -23.44 8.86
CA THR A 224 -0.12 -24.57 8.78
C THR A 224 -0.70 -25.82 9.45
N ALA A 225 -0.19 -27.01 9.12
CA ALA A 225 -0.66 -28.25 9.74
C ALA A 225 -0.50 -28.26 11.28
N PRO A 226 0.63 -27.81 11.87
CA PRO A 226 0.76 -27.67 13.32
C PRO A 226 -0.30 -26.75 13.93
N ASN A 227 -0.50 -25.56 13.37
CA ASN A 227 -1.47 -24.59 13.87
C ASN A 227 -2.91 -25.11 13.79
N ARG A 228 -3.28 -25.78 12.70
CA ARG A 228 -4.61 -26.39 12.57
C ARG A 228 -4.85 -27.47 13.64
N ARG A 229 -3.84 -28.29 13.95
CA ARG A 229 -3.92 -29.28 15.02
C ARG A 229 -4.07 -28.60 16.38
N ALA A 230 -3.31 -27.54 16.65
CA ALA A 230 -3.44 -26.77 17.89
C ALA A 230 -4.86 -26.18 18.05
N LEU A 231 -5.42 -25.57 17.00
CA LEU A 231 -6.79 -25.06 17.04
C LEU A 231 -7.84 -26.18 17.21
N ALA A 232 -7.64 -27.34 16.58
CA ALA A 232 -8.53 -28.49 16.70
C ALA A 232 -8.50 -29.14 18.09
N ALA A 233 -7.37 -29.04 18.80
CA ALA A 233 -7.20 -29.59 20.15
C ALA A 233 -7.90 -28.79 21.25
N VAL A 234 -8.37 -27.57 20.96
CA VAL A 234 -9.11 -26.75 21.94
C VAL A 234 -10.42 -27.46 22.33
N SER A 235 -10.60 -27.69 23.63
CA SER A 235 -11.77 -28.38 24.18
C SER A 235 -13.06 -27.64 23.82
N ALA A 236 -14.11 -28.39 23.49
CA ALA A 236 -15.44 -27.82 23.27
C ALA A 236 -15.97 -27.04 24.49
N THR A 237 -15.55 -27.42 25.71
CA THR A 237 -15.96 -26.74 26.95
C THR A 237 -15.29 -25.38 27.17
N ALA A 238 -14.22 -25.07 26.42
CA ALA A 238 -13.55 -23.77 26.48
C ALA A 238 -14.24 -22.72 25.60
N PHE A 239 -15.20 -23.12 24.76
CA PHE A 239 -15.91 -22.23 23.87
C PHE A 239 -17.08 -21.54 24.58
N VAL A 240 -17.19 -20.24 24.35
CA VAL A 240 -18.33 -19.40 24.69
C VAL A 240 -19.15 -19.19 23.44
N GLU A 241 -20.46 -19.48 23.53
CA GLU A 241 -21.43 -19.20 22.48
C GLU A 241 -21.62 -17.69 22.32
N LEU A 242 -21.64 -17.21 21.09
CA LEU A 242 -21.99 -15.84 20.79
C LEU A 242 -23.51 -15.69 20.80
N PRO A 243 -24.07 -14.64 21.44
CA PRO A 243 -25.51 -14.40 21.43
C PRO A 243 -26.02 -14.16 20.01
N GLU A 244 -25.21 -13.53 19.17
CA GLU A 244 -25.45 -13.36 17.74
C GLU A 244 -24.20 -13.78 16.94
N PRO A 245 -24.34 -14.65 15.92
CA PRO A 245 -23.19 -15.05 15.13
C PRO A 245 -22.52 -13.89 14.39
N LEU A 246 -21.20 -13.77 14.52
CA LEU A 246 -20.43 -12.78 13.77
C LEU A 246 -20.24 -13.26 12.34
N THR A 247 -20.51 -12.38 11.36
CA THR A 247 -20.19 -12.68 9.96
C THR A 247 -18.80 -12.14 9.63
N MET A 248 -17.90 -13.02 9.19
CA MET A 248 -16.54 -12.68 8.80
C MET A 248 -16.25 -13.14 7.37
N GLY A 249 -15.45 -12.35 6.63
CA GLY A 249 -15.09 -12.65 5.25
C GLY A 249 -15.78 -11.74 4.25
N LYS A 250 -15.65 -12.05 2.96
CA LYS A 250 -16.16 -11.23 1.86
C LYS A 250 -16.57 -12.10 0.66
N GLY A 251 -17.62 -11.69 -0.06
CA GLY A 251 -17.86 -12.08 -1.46
C GLY A 251 -18.09 -13.58 -1.64
N GLY A 252 -19.09 -14.14 -0.96
CA GLY A 252 -19.46 -15.55 -1.07
C GLY A 252 -18.54 -16.51 -0.29
N LYS A 253 -17.53 -16.00 0.42
CA LYS A 253 -16.70 -16.74 1.38
C LYS A 253 -16.90 -16.20 2.81
N GLU A 254 -18.16 -16.01 3.16
CA GLU A 254 -18.55 -15.55 4.48
C GLU A 254 -18.64 -16.73 5.44
N TYR A 255 -18.09 -16.55 6.63
CA TYR A 255 -18.11 -17.50 7.72
C TYR A 255 -18.95 -16.91 8.84
N ARG A 256 -19.99 -17.65 9.25
CA ARG A 256 -20.73 -17.36 10.47
C ARG A 256 -19.99 -17.99 11.64
N ILE A 257 -19.41 -17.14 12.48
CA ILE A 257 -18.75 -17.53 13.72
C ILE A 257 -19.83 -17.65 14.78
N ALA A 258 -20.04 -18.85 15.31
CA ALA A 258 -20.99 -19.08 16.41
C ALA A 258 -20.33 -18.97 17.77
N ARG A 259 -19.04 -19.32 17.86
CA ARG A 259 -18.38 -19.54 19.16
C ARG A 259 -16.97 -19.04 19.15
N LEU A 260 -16.50 -18.61 20.31
CA LEU A 260 -15.12 -18.20 20.52
C LEU A 260 -14.50 -18.91 21.73
N ALA A 261 -13.20 -19.12 21.70
CA ALA A 261 -12.42 -19.56 22.84
C ALA A 261 -11.10 -18.77 22.86
N GLU A 262 -10.47 -18.69 24.02
CA GLU A 262 -9.09 -18.22 24.13
C GLU A 262 -8.16 -19.37 24.52
N THR A 263 -6.96 -19.39 23.95
CA THR A 263 -5.92 -20.39 24.22
C THR A 263 -4.54 -19.77 24.01
N ALA A 264 -3.49 -20.56 24.17
CA ALA A 264 -2.15 -20.25 23.67
C ALA A 264 -1.77 -21.24 22.56
N VAL A 265 -1.10 -20.76 21.50
CA VAL A 265 -0.57 -21.60 20.42
C VAL A 265 0.94 -21.52 20.44
N GLU A 266 1.60 -22.68 20.44
CA GLU A 266 3.04 -22.82 20.26
C GLU A 266 3.44 -22.40 18.85
N ILE A 267 4.39 -21.48 18.74
CA ILE A 267 4.97 -21.03 17.48
C ILE A 267 6.42 -21.48 17.47
N ALA A 268 6.85 -22.18 16.40
CA ALA A 268 8.23 -22.64 16.30
C ALA A 268 9.22 -21.47 16.49
N ASP A 269 10.25 -21.71 17.30
CA ASP A 269 11.27 -20.72 17.69
C ASP A 269 10.72 -19.49 18.43
N HIS A 270 9.53 -19.59 19.05
CA HIS A 270 8.93 -18.52 19.85
C HIS A 270 8.18 -19.10 21.04
N ARG A 271 7.90 -18.29 22.07
CA ARG A 271 7.04 -18.69 23.19
C ARG A 271 5.58 -18.89 22.75
N PRO A 272 4.77 -19.62 23.52
CA PRO A 272 3.33 -19.71 23.29
C PRO A 272 2.70 -18.32 23.21
N VAL A 273 1.80 -18.13 22.24
CA VAL A 273 1.17 -16.82 22.00
C VAL A 273 -0.34 -16.92 22.20
N ARG A 274 -0.91 -15.93 22.92
CA ARG A 274 -2.36 -15.80 23.11
C ARG A 274 -3.06 -15.84 21.75
N THR A 275 -4.05 -16.70 21.65
CA THR A 275 -4.79 -16.95 20.42
C THR A 275 -6.28 -17.00 20.69
N ILE A 276 -7.03 -16.15 20.00
CA ILE A 276 -8.50 -16.18 19.99
C ILE A 276 -8.93 -17.13 18.89
N VAL A 277 -9.64 -18.18 19.26
CA VAL A 277 -10.11 -19.23 18.36
C VAL A 277 -11.56 -18.94 18.01
N LEU A 278 -11.82 -18.84 16.71
CA LEU A 278 -13.15 -18.60 16.16
C LEU A 278 -13.66 -19.88 15.52
N GLU A 279 -14.81 -20.37 15.96
CA GLU A 279 -15.44 -21.56 15.39
C GLU A 279 -16.72 -21.21 14.63
N THR A 280 -16.81 -21.72 13.40
CA THR A 280 -18.00 -21.57 12.57
C THR A 280 -19.10 -22.55 12.96
N ASN A 281 -20.32 -22.29 12.51
CA ASN A 281 -21.45 -23.23 12.60
C ASN A 281 -21.17 -24.60 11.95
N HIS A 282 -20.15 -24.70 11.10
CA HIS A 282 -19.73 -25.94 10.43
C HIS A 282 -18.47 -26.55 11.06
N GLY A 283 -18.09 -26.13 12.28
CA GLY A 283 -16.94 -26.66 13.02
C GLY A 283 -15.58 -26.25 12.48
N ARG A 284 -15.52 -25.29 11.54
CA ARG A 284 -14.25 -24.79 11.02
C ARG A 284 -13.66 -23.79 12.02
N ARG A 285 -12.38 -23.97 12.37
CA ARG A 285 -11.67 -23.10 13.31
C ARG A 285 -10.66 -22.18 12.63
N PHE A 286 -10.60 -20.93 13.11
CA PHE A 286 -9.61 -19.92 12.76
C PHE A 286 -8.96 -19.39 14.04
N GLY A 287 -7.75 -18.85 13.95
CA GLY A 287 -7.06 -18.23 15.08
C GLY A 287 -6.69 -16.79 14.78
N ILE A 288 -6.81 -15.90 15.76
CA ILE A 288 -6.18 -14.58 15.78
C ILE A 288 -5.11 -14.60 16.85
N LEU A 289 -3.87 -14.35 16.46
CA LEU A 289 -2.69 -14.30 17.32
C LEU A 289 -2.50 -12.86 17.83
N THR A 290 -2.20 -12.71 19.13
CA THR A 290 -1.83 -11.42 19.72
C THR A 290 -0.91 -11.54 20.93
N HIS A 291 -0.08 -10.53 21.18
CA HIS A 291 0.70 -10.41 22.43
C HIS A 291 -0.04 -9.65 23.53
N ALA A 292 -1.27 -9.19 23.27
CA ALA A 292 -2.05 -8.46 24.27
C ALA A 292 -2.35 -9.30 25.50
N LEU A 293 -2.22 -8.68 26.67
CA LEU A 293 -2.64 -9.24 27.94
C LEU A 293 -4.17 -9.41 27.98
N ARG A 294 -4.62 -10.42 28.69
CA ARG A 294 -6.03 -10.70 28.95
C ARG A 294 -6.59 -9.80 30.04
N PRO A 295 -7.94 -9.70 30.07
CA PRO A 295 -8.77 -9.29 31.18
C PRO A 295 -8.17 -9.28 32.58
N ASP A 296 -7.73 -10.47 32.93
CA ASP A 296 -7.31 -10.96 34.23
C ASP A 296 -5.80 -10.83 34.46
N GLU A 297 -5.05 -10.40 33.45
CA GLU A 297 -3.58 -10.27 33.50
C GLU A 297 -3.12 -8.83 33.75
N GLY A 298 -4.02 -7.85 33.74
CA GLY A 298 -3.70 -6.44 34.00
C GLY A 298 -4.93 -5.52 34.05
N PRO A 299 -4.78 -4.25 34.44
CA PRO A 299 -5.88 -3.28 34.46
C PRO A 299 -6.38 -2.94 33.05
N LEU A 300 -7.70 -2.75 32.89
CA LEU A 300 -8.34 -2.52 31.59
C LEU A 300 -7.89 -1.22 30.91
N GLU A 301 -7.41 -0.26 31.69
CA GLU A 301 -6.86 1.01 31.24
C GLU A 301 -5.45 0.88 30.66
N GLU A 302 -4.73 -0.21 30.99
CA GLU A 302 -3.40 -0.46 30.44
C GLU A 302 -3.51 -0.75 28.94
N TRP A 303 -2.69 -0.06 28.15
CA TRP A 303 -2.69 -0.22 26.70
C TRP A 303 -2.30 -1.65 26.27
N ARG A 304 -1.62 -2.42 27.13
CA ARG A 304 -1.26 -3.81 26.88
C ARG A 304 -2.42 -4.79 27.02
N VAL A 305 -3.47 -4.40 27.74
CA VAL A 305 -4.64 -5.24 27.97
C VAL A 305 -5.65 -5.03 26.82
N MET A 306 -6.06 -6.13 26.20
CA MET A 306 -7.13 -6.13 25.19
C MET A 306 -8.15 -7.22 25.48
N THR A 307 -9.42 -6.84 25.52
CA THR A 307 -10.54 -7.78 25.53
C THR A 307 -10.59 -8.57 24.22
N THR A 308 -11.20 -9.75 24.24
CA THR A 308 -11.46 -10.54 23.03
C THR A 308 -12.16 -9.71 21.95
N ILE A 309 -13.15 -8.90 22.36
CA ILE A 309 -13.91 -8.01 21.46
C ILE A 309 -12.98 -6.96 20.83
N ALA A 310 -12.09 -6.34 21.59
CA ALA A 310 -11.16 -5.34 21.06
C ALA A 310 -10.21 -5.95 20.01
N VAL A 311 -9.76 -7.19 20.22
CA VAL A 311 -8.91 -7.91 19.26
C VAL A 311 -9.70 -8.27 17.99
N LEU A 312 -10.97 -8.68 18.12
CA LEU A 312 -11.84 -8.93 16.96
C LEU A 312 -12.12 -7.65 16.15
N GLU A 313 -12.40 -6.55 16.83
CA GLU A 313 -12.59 -5.25 16.20
C GLU A 313 -11.33 -4.78 15.47
N ALA A 314 -10.15 -4.95 16.06
CA ALA A 314 -8.88 -4.66 15.39
C ALA A 314 -8.76 -5.42 14.05
N MET A 315 -9.07 -6.72 14.03
CA MET A 315 -9.01 -7.50 12.78
C MET A 315 -10.12 -7.13 11.79
N ARG A 316 -11.32 -6.77 12.27
CA ARG A 316 -12.42 -6.30 11.42
C ARG A 316 -12.07 -4.96 10.74
N LEU A 317 -11.52 -4.03 11.51
CA LEU A 317 -11.16 -2.69 11.05
C LEU A 317 -9.92 -2.66 10.15
N LYS A 318 -9.09 -3.73 10.15
CA LYS A 318 -8.03 -3.93 9.14
C LYS A 318 -8.55 -3.79 7.70
N GLN A 319 -9.82 -4.09 7.44
CA GLN A 319 -10.42 -3.90 6.12
C GLN A 319 -10.35 -2.43 5.62
N ARG A 320 -10.17 -1.45 6.51
CA ARG A 320 -10.04 -0.03 6.17
C ARG A 320 -8.83 0.27 5.28
N VAL A 321 -7.66 -0.33 5.55
CA VAL A 321 -6.48 -0.10 4.70
C VAL A 321 -6.66 -0.71 3.30
N GLU A 322 -7.29 -1.89 3.20
CA GLU A 322 -7.65 -2.46 1.88
C GLU A 322 -8.68 -1.60 1.14
N ASN A 323 -9.67 -1.05 1.86
CA ASN A 323 -10.63 -0.12 1.26
C ASN A 323 -9.94 1.17 0.78
N TYR A 324 -8.95 1.66 1.51
CA TYR A 324 -8.10 2.76 1.05
C TYR A 324 -7.37 2.41 -0.25
N PHE A 325 -6.73 1.24 -0.36
CA PHE A 325 -6.07 0.83 -1.60
C PHE A 325 -7.04 0.76 -2.79
N ARG A 326 -8.25 0.20 -2.58
CA ARG A 326 -9.30 0.17 -3.62
C ARG A 326 -9.72 1.58 -4.04
N LEU A 327 -10.02 2.44 -3.07
CA LEU A 327 -10.41 3.83 -3.32
C LEU A 327 -9.30 4.56 -4.06
N ARG A 328 -8.06 4.44 -3.60
CA ARG A 328 -6.92 5.09 -4.23
C ARG A 328 -6.72 4.61 -5.66
N ARG A 329 -6.83 3.30 -5.92
CA ARG A 329 -6.76 2.73 -7.27
C ARG A 329 -7.87 3.26 -8.18
N HIS A 330 -9.12 3.23 -7.73
CA HIS A 330 -10.28 3.49 -8.58
C HIS A 330 -10.69 4.96 -8.67
N GLU A 331 -10.50 5.75 -7.60
CA GLU A 331 -10.95 7.14 -7.50
C GLU A 331 -9.81 8.17 -7.56
N LEU A 332 -8.56 7.75 -7.29
CA LEU A 332 -7.37 8.62 -7.31
C LEU A 332 -6.30 8.16 -8.31
N ASN A 333 -6.55 7.06 -9.04
CA ASN A 333 -5.61 6.47 -10.00
C ASN A 333 -4.21 6.23 -9.39
N GLY A 334 -4.15 5.74 -8.15
CA GLY A 334 -2.91 5.50 -7.38
C GLY A 334 -1.93 4.53 -8.02
N ASP A 335 -2.44 3.61 -8.86
CA ASP A 335 -1.63 2.58 -9.52
C ASP A 335 -1.04 3.05 -10.86
N ALA A 336 -1.30 4.29 -11.27
CA ALA A 336 -0.73 4.83 -12.50
C ALA A 336 0.77 5.11 -12.32
N ILE A 337 1.58 4.30 -12.98
CA ILE A 337 3.03 4.44 -13.03
C ILE A 337 3.38 5.62 -13.94
N PRO A 338 3.97 6.70 -13.42
CA PRO A 338 4.20 7.92 -14.19
C PRO A 338 5.42 7.82 -15.11
N THR A 339 6.37 6.95 -14.81
CA THR A 339 7.56 6.67 -15.62
C THR A 339 7.83 5.16 -15.63
N HIS A 340 8.09 4.60 -16.80
CA HIS A 340 8.56 3.22 -16.93
C HIS A 340 10.09 3.15 -16.88
N GLN A 341 10.73 4.10 -16.22
CA GLN A 341 12.19 4.14 -16.07
C GLN A 341 12.62 2.99 -15.16
N VAL A 342 13.58 2.22 -15.64
CA VAL A 342 14.08 1.03 -14.95
C VAL A 342 15.59 1.14 -14.84
N HIS A 343 16.10 0.83 -13.66
CA HIS A 343 17.52 0.84 -13.33
C HIS A 343 18.04 -0.59 -13.18
N THR A 344 19.31 -0.78 -13.48
CA THR A 344 19.98 -2.06 -13.24
C THR A 344 20.69 -1.98 -11.90
N ALA A 345 20.30 -2.88 -10.99
CA ALA A 345 20.89 -3.03 -9.67
C ALA A 345 21.77 -4.26 -9.62
N THR A 346 22.89 -4.21 -8.91
CA THR A 346 23.67 -5.40 -8.60
C THR A 346 23.29 -5.88 -7.20
N LEU A 347 22.71 -7.07 -7.10
CA LEU A 347 22.42 -7.69 -5.81
C LEU A 347 23.49 -8.71 -5.47
N THR A 348 23.86 -8.75 -4.20
CA THR A 348 24.66 -9.82 -3.61
C THR A 348 23.86 -10.44 -2.48
N GLU A 349 23.62 -11.74 -2.54
CA GLU A 349 22.87 -12.48 -1.52
C GLU A 349 23.65 -13.72 -1.06
N GLU A 350 23.42 -14.14 0.18
CA GLU A 350 23.90 -15.43 0.65
C GLU A 350 23.29 -16.55 -0.18
N TYR A 351 24.14 -17.48 -0.61
CA TYR A 351 23.75 -18.58 -1.46
C TYR A 351 24.01 -19.92 -0.77
N ASP A 352 22.96 -20.71 -0.59
CA ASP A 352 23.07 -22.08 -0.10
C ASP A 352 23.64 -22.98 -1.21
N LEU A 353 24.97 -23.07 -1.24
CA LEU A 353 25.71 -23.81 -2.26
C LEU A 353 25.34 -25.30 -2.30
N PRO A 354 25.27 -26.04 -1.17
CA PRO A 354 24.80 -27.43 -1.17
C PRO A 354 23.41 -27.59 -1.78
N LYS A 355 22.47 -26.71 -1.44
CA LYS A 355 21.12 -26.75 -2.02
C LYS A 355 21.14 -26.44 -3.50
N GLY A 356 21.90 -25.43 -3.95
CA GLY A 356 22.07 -25.10 -5.36
C GLY A 356 22.61 -26.28 -6.19
N GLN A 357 23.64 -26.96 -5.68
CA GLN A 357 24.21 -28.16 -6.30
C GLN A 357 23.20 -29.31 -6.34
N SER A 358 22.45 -29.54 -5.26
CA SER A 358 21.40 -30.58 -5.22
C SER A 358 20.28 -30.32 -6.24
N LEU A 359 19.91 -29.04 -6.44
CA LEU A 359 18.90 -28.64 -7.41
C LEU A 359 19.40 -28.82 -8.85
N LEU A 360 20.67 -28.51 -9.12
CA LEU A 360 21.30 -28.79 -10.43
C LEU A 360 21.32 -30.29 -10.72
N LEU A 361 21.78 -31.11 -9.77
CA LEU A 361 21.83 -32.56 -9.92
C LEU A 361 20.43 -33.14 -10.20
N ARG A 362 19.42 -32.68 -9.46
CA ARG A 362 18.03 -33.10 -9.68
C ARG A 362 17.51 -32.71 -11.06
N ALA A 363 17.85 -31.51 -11.55
CA ALA A 363 17.45 -31.08 -12.89
C ALA A 363 18.12 -31.93 -13.98
N GLN A 364 19.40 -32.27 -13.82
CA GLN A 364 20.13 -33.17 -14.72
C GLN A 364 19.53 -34.58 -14.72
N GLN A 365 19.26 -35.15 -13.54
CA GLN A 365 18.58 -36.44 -13.40
C GLN A 365 17.20 -36.44 -14.08
N GLN A 366 16.45 -35.34 -14.00
CA GLN A 366 15.17 -35.22 -14.70
C GLN A 366 15.32 -35.20 -16.23
N VAL A 367 16.37 -34.56 -16.76
CA VAL A 367 16.67 -34.62 -18.20
C VAL A 367 16.91 -36.06 -18.64
N SER A 368 17.80 -36.79 -17.95
CA SER A 368 18.08 -38.20 -18.25
C SER A 368 16.85 -39.10 -18.09
N HIS A 369 16.01 -38.84 -17.09
CA HIS A 369 14.75 -39.55 -16.91
C HIS A 369 13.82 -39.38 -18.12
N TYR A 370 13.66 -38.15 -18.63
CA TYR A 370 12.82 -37.92 -19.81
C TYR A 370 13.42 -38.45 -21.11
N GLU A 371 14.75 -38.51 -21.21
CA GLU A 371 15.44 -39.19 -22.32
C GLU A 371 15.16 -40.69 -22.31
N ALA A 372 15.29 -41.35 -21.16
CA ALA A 372 14.97 -42.77 -21.00
C ALA A 372 13.47 -43.05 -21.25
N ASP A 373 12.57 -42.15 -20.82
CA ASP A 373 11.14 -42.24 -21.11
C ASP A 373 10.87 -42.18 -22.63
N MET A 374 11.53 -41.27 -23.35
CA MET A 374 11.40 -41.16 -24.81
C MET A 374 11.86 -42.42 -25.52
N GLU A 375 12.99 -43.02 -25.11
CA GLU A 375 13.47 -44.30 -25.62
C GLU A 375 12.49 -45.44 -25.30
N ARG A 376 11.98 -45.51 -24.07
CA ARG A 376 10.98 -46.51 -23.67
C ARG A 376 9.71 -46.42 -24.51
N TYR A 377 9.22 -45.20 -24.78
CA TYR A 377 8.05 -44.99 -25.63
C TYR A 377 8.32 -45.42 -27.08
N GLN A 378 9.53 -45.18 -27.60
CA GLN A 378 9.94 -45.65 -28.92
C GLN A 378 9.93 -47.18 -29.00
N THR A 379 10.56 -47.87 -28.05
CA THR A 379 10.57 -49.34 -28.00
C THR A 379 9.16 -49.91 -27.83
N ALA A 380 8.30 -49.29 -27.03
CA ALA A 380 6.92 -49.73 -26.83
C ALA A 380 6.06 -49.53 -28.10
N LEU A 381 6.31 -48.49 -28.90
CA LEU A 381 5.69 -48.33 -30.22
C LEU A 381 6.14 -49.45 -31.18
N GLU A 382 7.44 -49.73 -31.23
CA GLU A 382 8.02 -50.78 -32.08
C GLU A 382 7.51 -52.18 -31.71
N ALA A 383 7.31 -52.44 -30.42
CA ALA A 383 6.74 -53.67 -29.89
C ALA A 383 5.20 -53.76 -30.04
N GLY A 384 4.53 -52.75 -30.58
CA GLY A 384 3.08 -52.70 -30.74
C GLY A 384 2.29 -52.52 -29.43
N GLN A 385 2.96 -52.15 -28.34
CA GLN A 385 2.36 -51.91 -27.03
C GLN A 385 1.70 -50.52 -26.91
N LEU A 386 2.07 -49.58 -27.78
CA LEU A 386 1.47 -48.26 -27.89
C LEU A 386 0.93 -48.04 -29.30
N SER A 387 -0.25 -47.41 -29.41
CA SER A 387 -0.68 -46.87 -30.71
C SER A 387 0.17 -45.66 -31.11
N LYS A 388 0.23 -45.37 -32.43
CA LYS A 388 0.93 -44.17 -32.95
C LYS A 388 0.46 -42.87 -32.29
N ARG A 389 -0.83 -42.76 -31.97
CA ARG A 389 -1.42 -41.58 -31.33
C ARG A 389 -0.98 -41.42 -29.88
N GLU A 390 -0.95 -42.52 -29.12
CA GLU A 390 -0.49 -42.53 -27.73
C GLU A 390 1.00 -42.23 -27.64
N TYR A 391 1.81 -42.88 -28.49
CA TYR A 391 3.23 -42.58 -28.63
C TYR A 391 3.45 -41.08 -28.89
N HIS A 392 2.77 -40.50 -29.89
CA HIS A 392 2.97 -39.11 -30.24
C HIS A 392 2.65 -38.17 -29.06
N THR A 393 1.56 -38.43 -28.35
CA THR A 393 1.14 -37.64 -27.18
C THR A 393 2.16 -37.73 -26.04
N LEU A 394 2.61 -38.94 -25.71
CA LEU A 394 3.57 -39.20 -24.63
C LEU A 394 4.96 -38.65 -24.98
N TYR A 395 5.43 -38.89 -26.20
CA TYR A 395 6.71 -38.41 -26.71
C TYR A 395 6.77 -36.89 -26.75
N GLN A 396 5.74 -36.21 -27.27
CA GLN A 396 5.69 -34.74 -27.26
C GLN A 396 5.71 -34.17 -25.84
N ARG A 397 4.98 -34.78 -24.91
CA ARG A 397 4.99 -34.37 -23.50
C ARG A 397 6.40 -34.54 -22.89
N ALA A 398 7.04 -35.68 -23.09
CA ALA A 398 8.37 -35.97 -22.58
C ALA A 398 9.43 -35.03 -23.20
N ALA A 399 9.39 -34.82 -24.52
CA ALA A 399 10.27 -33.88 -25.22
C ALA A 399 10.13 -32.44 -24.70
N ARG A 400 8.90 -31.97 -24.46
CA ARG A 400 8.65 -30.65 -23.87
C ARG A 400 9.22 -30.55 -22.44
N LEU A 401 9.01 -31.58 -21.61
CA LEU A 401 9.52 -31.60 -20.23
C LEU A 401 11.06 -31.70 -20.20
N ARG A 402 11.67 -32.46 -21.11
CA ARG A 402 13.12 -32.51 -21.32
C ARG A 402 13.67 -31.13 -21.65
N ALA A 403 13.12 -30.46 -22.67
CA ALA A 403 13.54 -29.11 -23.06
C ALA A 403 13.42 -28.10 -21.91
N GLN A 404 12.33 -28.15 -21.14
CA GLN A 404 12.15 -27.31 -19.95
C GLN A 404 13.22 -27.58 -18.87
N ASN A 405 13.58 -28.84 -18.63
CA ASN A 405 14.60 -29.18 -17.64
C ASN A 405 16.02 -28.92 -18.14
N GLN A 406 16.29 -29.02 -19.45
CA GLN A 406 17.55 -28.57 -20.04
C GLN A 406 17.74 -27.06 -19.85
N ALA A 407 16.71 -26.26 -20.09
CA ALA A 407 16.75 -24.82 -19.80
C ALA A 407 16.99 -24.53 -18.31
N ARG A 408 16.34 -25.28 -17.40
CA ARG A 408 16.60 -25.18 -15.95
C ARG A 408 18.03 -25.56 -15.58
N THR A 409 18.56 -26.64 -16.14
CA THR A 409 19.95 -27.08 -15.91
C THR A 409 20.93 -26.00 -16.36
N ALA A 410 20.75 -25.44 -17.56
CA ALA A 410 21.57 -24.34 -18.06
C ALA A 410 21.48 -23.11 -17.14
N GLN A 411 20.26 -22.74 -16.72
CA GLN A 411 20.05 -21.65 -15.77
C GLN A 411 20.78 -21.91 -14.44
N ARG A 412 20.59 -23.07 -13.80
CA ARG A 412 21.22 -23.40 -12.51
C ARG A 412 22.74 -23.46 -12.61
N LYS A 413 23.28 -23.93 -13.73
CA LYS A 413 24.72 -23.91 -13.98
C LYS A 413 25.24 -22.48 -14.04
N ALA A 414 24.59 -21.61 -14.81
CA ALA A 414 24.94 -20.19 -14.88
C ALA A 414 24.79 -19.47 -13.52
N GLU A 415 23.77 -19.83 -12.71
CA GLU A 415 23.62 -19.32 -11.35
C GLU A 415 24.79 -19.72 -10.45
N LEU A 416 25.23 -20.98 -10.50
CA LEU A 416 26.38 -21.47 -9.72
C LEU A 416 27.71 -20.86 -10.19
N GLU A 417 27.88 -20.58 -11.47
CA GLU A 417 29.05 -19.87 -12.01
C GLU A 417 29.17 -18.42 -11.48
N GLN A 418 28.07 -17.83 -11.01
CA GLN A 418 28.03 -16.49 -10.38
C GLN A 418 28.29 -16.53 -8.87
N VAL A 419 28.42 -17.71 -8.26
CA VAL A 419 28.64 -17.86 -6.82
C VAL A 419 30.13 -17.73 -6.51
N LYS A 420 30.46 -16.85 -5.57
CA LYS A 420 31.80 -16.72 -4.98
C LYS A 420 31.75 -17.15 -3.53
N VAL A 421 32.76 -17.89 -3.08
CA VAL A 421 32.91 -18.24 -1.67
C VAL A 421 33.87 -17.25 -1.05
N ASP A 422 33.42 -16.52 -0.04
CA ASP A 422 34.27 -15.62 0.74
C ASP A 422 35.33 -16.46 1.47
N ALA A 423 36.60 -16.15 1.24
CA ALA A 423 37.72 -16.91 1.80
C ALA A 423 37.88 -16.74 3.32
N ALA A 424 37.39 -15.65 3.90
CA ALA A 424 37.48 -15.36 5.33
C ALA A 424 36.33 -15.99 6.12
N THR A 425 35.11 -15.94 5.57
CA THR A 425 33.90 -16.43 6.27
C THR A 425 33.48 -17.83 5.85
N GLY A 426 33.95 -18.31 4.69
CA GLY A 426 33.46 -19.53 4.05
C GLY A 426 32.04 -19.42 3.51
N GLN A 427 31.41 -18.24 3.62
CA GLN A 427 30.04 -18.01 3.16
C GLN A 427 30.01 -17.90 1.64
N ALA A 428 29.17 -18.72 1.00
CA ALA A 428 28.89 -18.58 -0.42
C ALA A 428 27.93 -17.41 -0.65
N GLN A 429 28.27 -16.56 -1.62
CA GLN A 429 27.49 -15.41 -2.03
C GLN A 429 27.30 -15.42 -3.55
N ARG A 430 26.14 -14.97 -4.01
CA ARG A 430 25.84 -14.84 -5.43
C ARG A 430 25.64 -13.38 -5.77
N THR A 431 26.36 -12.89 -6.78
CA THR A 431 26.20 -11.54 -7.31
C THR A 431 25.53 -11.57 -8.68
N TYR A 432 24.42 -10.85 -8.85
CA TYR A 432 23.67 -10.82 -10.10
C TYR A 432 23.00 -9.46 -10.34
N GLN A 433 22.73 -9.15 -11.61
CA GLN A 433 22.04 -7.93 -12.00
C GLN A 433 20.52 -8.14 -12.07
N VAL A 434 19.77 -7.19 -11.54
CA VAL A 434 18.31 -7.16 -11.61
C VAL A 434 17.83 -5.81 -12.14
N LYS A 435 16.68 -5.83 -12.80
CA LYS A 435 16.00 -4.62 -13.27
C LYS A 435 14.97 -4.16 -12.24
N ARG A 436 15.04 -2.88 -11.87
CA ARG A 436 14.19 -2.27 -10.85
C ARG A 436 13.45 -1.05 -11.38
N LEU A 437 12.18 -0.92 -11.03
CA LEU A 437 11.37 0.24 -11.41
C LEU A 437 11.75 1.45 -10.55
N ASP A 438 11.92 2.62 -11.16
CA ASP A 438 12.03 3.89 -10.43
C ASP A 438 10.68 4.28 -9.82
N VAL A 439 10.56 4.16 -8.50
CA VAL A 439 9.31 4.45 -7.78
C VAL A 439 9.26 5.86 -7.21
N ARG A 440 10.29 6.70 -7.36
CA ARG A 440 10.39 8.00 -6.67
C ARG A 440 9.27 8.96 -7.09
N LYS A 441 9.10 9.13 -8.41
CA LYS A 441 8.01 9.98 -8.96
C LYS A 441 6.63 9.46 -8.58
N MET A 442 6.45 8.13 -8.59
CA MET A 442 5.19 7.51 -8.18
C MET A 442 4.91 7.77 -6.70
N THR A 443 5.93 7.62 -5.85
CA THR A 443 5.84 7.88 -4.41
C THR A 443 5.42 9.32 -4.14
N LEU A 444 6.10 10.28 -4.78
CA LEU A 444 5.78 11.71 -4.65
C LEU A 444 4.36 12.04 -5.12
N LEU A 445 3.93 11.55 -6.28
CA LEU A 445 2.56 11.78 -6.77
C LEU A 445 1.50 11.13 -5.88
N ASN A 446 1.78 9.95 -5.34
CA ASN A 446 0.87 9.28 -4.42
C ASN A 446 0.83 9.96 -3.04
N LEU A 447 1.87 10.70 -2.66
CA LEU A 447 1.84 11.58 -1.49
C LEU A 447 0.88 12.77 -1.67
N TYR A 448 0.87 13.42 -2.84
CA TYR A 448 -0.15 14.45 -3.16
C TYR A 448 -1.57 13.87 -3.15
N LYS A 449 -1.76 12.64 -3.66
CA LYS A 449 -3.07 11.94 -3.59
C LYS A 449 -3.48 11.66 -2.16
N ALA A 450 -2.55 11.28 -1.29
CA ALA A 450 -2.81 11.07 0.13
C ALA A 450 -3.23 12.38 0.82
N GLN A 451 -2.54 13.50 0.53
CA GLN A 451 -2.92 14.84 1.02
C GLN A 451 -4.32 15.25 0.54
N ALA A 452 -4.62 15.07 -0.74
CA ALA A 452 -5.95 15.36 -1.28
C ALA A 452 -7.03 14.47 -0.65
N TYR A 453 -6.76 13.17 -0.48
CA TYR A 453 -7.66 12.24 0.21
C TYR A 453 -7.96 12.70 1.64
N VAL A 454 -6.93 13.05 2.43
CA VAL A 454 -7.10 13.52 3.81
C VAL A 454 -7.88 14.84 3.85
N ALA A 455 -7.57 15.80 2.97
CA ALA A 455 -8.28 17.06 2.90
C ALA A 455 -9.77 16.87 2.55
N LEU A 456 -10.08 16.00 1.57
CA LEU A 456 -11.45 15.68 1.18
C LEU A 456 -12.20 14.91 2.26
N LYS A 457 -11.50 14.01 2.96
CA LYS A 457 -12.07 13.29 4.10
C LYS A 457 -12.44 14.25 5.22
N LEU A 458 -11.53 15.14 5.63
CA LEU A 458 -11.81 16.18 6.64
C LEU A 458 -12.97 17.08 6.22
N LEU A 459 -13.04 17.48 4.95
CA LEU A 459 -14.16 18.26 4.44
C LEU A 459 -15.48 17.49 4.56
N ALA A 460 -15.49 16.20 4.22
CA ALA A 460 -16.67 15.37 4.39
C ALA A 460 -17.10 15.24 5.87
N GLU A 461 -16.15 15.07 6.80
CA GLU A 461 -16.47 15.01 8.24
C GLU A 461 -17.10 16.32 8.74
N GLU A 462 -16.50 17.46 8.38
CA GLU A 462 -17.00 18.79 8.75
C GLU A 462 -18.42 19.04 8.21
N MET A 463 -18.73 18.52 7.02
CA MET A 463 -20.03 18.62 6.39
C MET A 463 -21.06 17.58 6.87
N GLY A 464 -20.71 16.69 7.82
CA GLY A 464 -21.58 15.60 8.27
C GLY A 464 -21.86 14.54 7.18
N LEU A 465 -20.93 14.42 6.22
CA LEU A 465 -20.96 13.49 5.09
C LEU A 465 -19.97 12.33 5.27
N ASP A 466 -19.72 11.92 6.52
CA ASP A 466 -18.84 10.81 6.85
C ASP A 466 -19.12 9.56 6.01
N GLY A 467 -18.06 8.97 5.47
CA GLY A 467 -18.13 7.80 4.58
C GLY A 467 -18.39 8.12 3.11
N MET A 468 -18.56 9.39 2.74
CA MET A 468 -18.56 9.80 1.34
C MET A 468 -17.13 9.76 0.78
N GLY A 469 -16.88 8.90 -0.20
CA GLY A 469 -15.58 8.83 -0.90
C GLY A 469 -15.32 10.06 -1.78
N PRO A 470 -14.05 10.35 -2.14
CA PRO A 470 -13.65 11.49 -2.97
C PRO A 470 -14.49 11.69 -4.23
N GLN A 471 -14.72 10.63 -5.01
CA GLN A 471 -15.48 10.74 -6.26
C GLN A 471 -16.93 11.17 -6.02
N ARG A 472 -17.54 10.65 -4.95
CA ARG A 472 -18.91 11.01 -4.58
C ARG A 472 -18.97 12.45 -4.06
N LEU A 473 -18.00 12.89 -3.26
CA LEU A 473 -17.91 14.26 -2.79
C LEU A 473 -17.71 15.24 -3.96
N ARG A 474 -16.83 14.92 -4.91
CA ARG A 474 -16.67 15.72 -6.14
C ARG A 474 -17.99 15.90 -6.88
N ARG A 475 -18.66 14.79 -7.19
CA ARG A 475 -19.89 14.80 -8.00
C ARG A 475 -21.11 15.39 -7.26
N GLU A 476 -21.25 15.11 -5.97
CA GLU A 476 -22.45 15.46 -5.19
C GLU A 476 -22.29 16.72 -4.33
N VAL A 477 -21.09 17.32 -4.24
CA VAL A 477 -20.86 18.55 -3.46
C VAL A 477 -19.93 19.55 -4.15
N LEU A 478 -18.80 19.13 -4.73
CA LEU A 478 -17.81 20.08 -5.28
C LEU A 478 -18.09 20.51 -6.73
N ALA A 479 -18.96 19.80 -7.44
CA ALA A 479 -19.32 20.11 -8.82
C ALA A 479 -20.21 21.37 -8.97
N PHE A 480 -20.49 22.10 -7.89
CA PHE A 480 -21.55 23.12 -7.88
C PHE A 480 -21.02 24.55 -7.83
N GLY A 481 -21.13 25.20 -8.99
CA GLY A 481 -20.92 26.61 -9.25
C GLY A 481 -21.21 26.87 -10.73
N ASP A 482 -22.48 26.96 -11.12
CA ASP A 482 -22.88 27.11 -12.54
C ASP A 482 -22.70 28.55 -13.03
N ARG A 483 -22.71 29.51 -12.10
CA ARG A 483 -22.70 30.93 -12.41
C ARG A 483 -21.92 31.70 -11.34
N VAL A 484 -20.95 32.47 -11.79
CA VAL A 484 -20.28 33.48 -10.96
C VAL A 484 -20.70 34.85 -11.47
N GLU A 485 -21.37 35.63 -10.64
CA GLU A 485 -21.66 37.03 -10.94
C GLU A 485 -20.64 37.92 -10.23
N ILE A 486 -20.10 38.88 -10.96
CA ILE A 486 -19.14 39.85 -10.43
C ILE A 486 -19.84 41.20 -10.37
N ASP A 487 -19.88 41.80 -9.19
CA ASP A 487 -20.28 43.19 -8.98
C ASP A 487 -19.01 44.04 -8.77
N PRO A 488 -18.55 44.75 -9.81
CA PRO A 488 -17.34 45.58 -9.71
C PRO A 488 -17.51 46.77 -8.76
N ALA A 489 -18.72 47.30 -8.62
CA ALA A 489 -18.99 48.45 -7.78
C ALA A 489 -18.91 48.07 -6.30
N ARG A 490 -19.47 46.91 -5.95
CA ARG A 490 -19.42 46.38 -4.57
C ARG A 490 -18.14 45.60 -4.28
N ARG A 491 -17.34 45.30 -5.30
CA ARG A 491 -16.19 44.38 -5.24
C ARG A 491 -16.60 43.05 -4.62
N VAL A 492 -17.70 42.47 -5.11
CA VAL A 492 -18.22 41.18 -4.66
C VAL A 492 -18.29 40.22 -5.84
N MET A 493 -17.93 38.96 -5.61
CA MET A 493 -18.14 37.86 -6.54
C MET A 493 -19.08 36.85 -5.90
N THR A 494 -20.28 36.70 -6.46
CA THR A 494 -21.29 35.75 -5.97
C THR A 494 -21.22 34.46 -6.78
N VAL A 495 -20.92 33.35 -6.11
CA VAL A 495 -20.94 32.00 -6.67
C VAL A 495 -22.30 31.39 -6.40
N TYR A 496 -23.06 31.11 -7.45
CA TYR A 496 -24.36 30.45 -7.35
C TYR A 496 -24.21 28.94 -7.47
N ALA A 497 -24.77 28.23 -6.50
CA ALA A 497 -24.87 26.78 -6.54
C ALA A 497 -25.72 26.31 -7.73
N GLN A 498 -25.29 25.26 -8.41
CA GLN A 498 -26.21 24.49 -9.25
C GLN A 498 -27.13 23.65 -8.35
N ARG A 499 -28.34 23.35 -8.83
CA ARG A 499 -29.38 22.66 -8.04
C ARG A 499 -28.89 21.30 -7.54
N ILE A 500 -28.75 21.14 -6.22
CA ILE A 500 -28.38 19.87 -5.59
C ILE A 500 -29.64 19.02 -5.37
N PRO A 501 -29.79 17.85 -6.03
CA PRO A 501 -31.07 17.14 -6.10
C PRO A 501 -31.45 16.40 -4.82
N ARG A 502 -30.50 16.20 -3.89
CA ARG A 502 -30.71 15.39 -2.67
C ARG A 502 -30.63 16.27 -1.43
N ALA A 503 -31.54 16.05 -0.47
CA ALA A 503 -31.65 16.85 0.75
C ALA A 503 -30.35 16.87 1.59
N ARG A 504 -29.73 15.71 1.82
CA ARG A 504 -28.51 15.63 2.64
C ARG A 504 -27.30 16.37 2.03
N PRO A 505 -26.91 16.14 0.76
CA PRO A 505 -25.87 16.95 0.11
C PRO A 505 -26.23 18.43 -0.01
N ARG A 506 -27.50 18.77 -0.19
CA ARG A 506 -27.97 20.16 -0.21
C ARG A 506 -27.73 20.85 1.13
N GLN A 507 -28.18 20.26 2.25
CA GLN A 507 -27.94 20.78 3.59
C GLN A 507 -26.44 20.92 3.89
N ALA A 508 -25.65 19.94 3.45
CA ALA A 508 -24.20 19.99 3.61
C ALA A 508 -23.58 21.16 2.83
N TYR A 509 -24.02 21.40 1.59
CA TYR A 509 -23.57 22.56 0.80
C TYR A 509 -24.02 23.89 1.41
N GLU A 510 -25.28 24.01 1.84
CA GLU A 510 -25.80 25.18 2.56
C GLU A 510 -24.95 25.48 3.81
N TRP A 511 -24.59 24.44 4.57
CA TRP A 511 -23.70 24.55 5.72
C TRP A 511 -22.28 25.00 5.33
N LEU A 512 -21.73 24.46 4.25
CA LEU A 512 -20.43 24.88 3.72
C LEU A 512 -20.45 26.36 3.33
N CYS A 513 -21.47 26.80 2.59
CA CYS A 513 -21.61 28.20 2.18
C CYS A 513 -21.80 29.13 3.38
N TYR A 514 -22.57 28.71 4.39
CA TYR A 514 -22.67 29.43 5.67
C TYR A 514 -21.29 29.61 6.32
N ARG A 515 -20.49 28.55 6.42
CA ARG A 515 -19.13 28.60 7.00
C ARG A 515 -18.16 29.46 6.19
N LEU A 516 -18.31 29.48 4.87
CA LEU A 516 -17.51 30.33 3.98
C LEU A 516 -17.96 31.80 4.03
N THR A 517 -19.23 32.07 4.36
CA THR A 517 -19.74 33.43 4.59
C THR A 517 -19.13 34.03 5.86
N ASP A 518 -18.99 33.22 6.92
CA ASP A 518 -18.35 33.63 8.19
C ASP A 518 -16.83 33.81 8.08
N ARG A 519 -16.22 33.38 6.96
CA ARG A 519 -14.77 33.50 6.70
C ARG A 519 -14.58 34.19 5.35
N PRO A 520 -14.63 35.53 5.29
CA PRO A 520 -14.61 36.25 4.02
C PRO A 520 -13.36 35.88 3.21
N ILE A 521 -13.58 35.23 2.07
CA ILE A 521 -12.53 34.92 1.11
C ILE A 521 -12.45 36.11 0.16
N THR A 522 -11.24 36.61 -0.07
CA THR A 522 -10.98 37.62 -1.08
C THR A 522 -10.30 37.00 -2.29
N PHE A 523 -10.77 37.34 -3.48
CA PHE A 523 -10.21 36.91 -4.75
C PHE A 523 -9.72 38.13 -5.54
N THR A 524 -8.48 38.09 -6.03
CA THR A 524 -7.91 39.20 -6.79
C THR A 524 -8.05 38.95 -8.29
N ARG A 525 -8.74 39.84 -9.01
CA ARG A 525 -8.83 39.81 -10.48
C ARG A 525 -8.32 41.13 -11.05
N GLY A 526 -7.28 41.07 -11.90
CA GLY A 526 -6.69 42.27 -12.50
C GLY A 526 -6.17 43.28 -11.46
N GLY A 527 -5.63 42.80 -10.34
CA GLY A 527 -5.15 43.65 -9.23
C GLY A 527 -6.24 44.21 -8.31
N VAL A 528 -7.52 43.90 -8.55
CA VAL A 528 -8.63 44.34 -7.70
C VAL A 528 -9.10 43.18 -6.82
N PRO A 529 -9.14 43.33 -5.48
CA PRO A 529 -9.68 42.33 -4.59
C PRO A 529 -11.22 42.37 -4.57
N TYR A 530 -11.85 41.21 -4.71
CA TYR A 530 -13.28 40.97 -4.62
C TYR A 530 -13.58 40.07 -3.43
N ARG A 531 -14.60 40.39 -2.62
CA ARG A 531 -15.12 39.47 -1.61
C ARG A 531 -15.93 38.38 -2.29
N LEU A 532 -15.63 37.13 -2.00
CA LEU A 532 -16.37 35.98 -2.49
C LEU A 532 -17.58 35.73 -1.58
N GLU A 533 -18.77 35.62 -2.18
CA GLU A 533 -20.03 35.25 -1.53
C GLU A 533 -20.56 33.99 -2.20
N PHE A 534 -21.18 33.12 -1.41
CA PHE A 534 -21.83 31.91 -1.94
C PHE A 534 -23.33 32.06 -1.77
N SER A 535 -24.08 31.91 -2.85
CA SER A 535 -25.54 31.91 -2.86
C SER A 535 -26.04 30.47 -3.00
N TRP A 536 -26.95 30.07 -2.12
CA TRP A 536 -27.57 28.74 -2.10
C TRP A 536 -29.10 28.81 -2.20
#